data_AF-G0P0S1-F1
#
_entry.id   AF-G0P0S1-F1
#
_cell.length_a   1.000
_cell.length_b   1.000
_cell.length_c   1.000
_cell.angle_alpha   90.00
_cell.angle_beta   90.00
_cell.angle_gamma   90.00
#
_symmetry.space_group_name_H-M   'P 1'
#
loop_
_entity.id
_entity.type
_entity.pdbx_description
1 polymer ?
#
loop_
_entity_poly.entity_id
_entity_poly.type
_entity_poly.pdbx_seq_one_letter_code
_entity_poly.pdbx_strand_id
1 'polypeptide(L)'
;MQAVLASDYSVGQFKYLERLLLVHGRWSYIRMAKFLRYFFYKNFAFTLTNFWYSFFCGYSAQTVFDAVLIACYNLFFTALPVLAMGSLDQDVDDHYSLRYPKLYIFGHK
;
A
#
# COMPACT_ATOMS: atom_id res chain seq x y z
N MET A 1 17.17 -28.52 7.41
CA MET A 1 16.24 -27.53 7.99
C MET A 1 16.87 -26.16 8.23
N GLN A 2 18.20 -26.03 8.36
CA GLN A 2 18.84 -24.74 8.65
C GLN A 2 18.48 -23.64 7.63
N ALA A 3 18.38 -23.96 6.34
CA ALA A 3 17.94 -23.02 5.31
C ALA A 3 16.47 -22.56 5.45
N VAL A 4 15.59 -23.41 5.99
CA VAL A 4 14.17 -23.09 6.20
C VAL A 4 13.99 -22.10 7.36
N LEU A 5 14.81 -22.24 8.41
CA LEU A 5 14.78 -21.33 9.57
C LEU A 5 15.47 -20.00 9.28
N ALA A 6 16.35 -19.96 8.29
CA ALA A 6 17.04 -18.75 7.84
C ALA A 6 16.35 -18.05 6.65
N SER A 7 15.24 -18.60 6.13
CA SER A 7 14.51 -18.05 4.97
C SER A 7 13.25 -17.30 5.36
N ASP A 8 12.95 -16.19 4.66
CA ASP A 8 11.71 -15.42 4.85
C ASP A 8 10.44 -16.22 4.52
N TYR A 9 10.54 -17.16 3.57
CA TYR A 9 9.46 -18.03 3.14
C TYR A 9 9.92 -19.49 3.10
N SER A 10 9.18 -20.36 3.81
CA SER A 10 9.35 -21.81 3.75
C SER A 10 8.36 -22.42 2.76
N VAL A 11 8.85 -23.04 1.69
CA VAL A 11 8.03 -23.75 0.70
C VAL A 11 8.35 -25.24 0.71
N GLY A 12 7.32 -26.10 0.73
CA GLY A 12 7.51 -27.54 0.81
C GLY A 12 7.99 -28.21 -0.49
N GLN A 13 7.67 -27.63 -1.65
CA GLN A 13 8.07 -28.10 -2.98
C GLN A 13 8.30 -26.91 -3.92
N PHE A 14 9.25 -27.05 -4.86
CA PHE A 14 9.60 -25.97 -5.80
C PHE A 14 8.42 -25.51 -6.67
N LYS A 15 7.47 -26.39 -6.99
CA LYS A 15 6.25 -26.04 -7.75
C LYS A 15 5.40 -24.95 -7.09
N TYR A 16 5.47 -24.80 -5.76
CA TYR A 16 4.72 -23.76 -5.05
C TYR A 16 5.32 -22.36 -5.23
N LEU A 17 6.59 -22.28 -5.64
CA LEU A 17 7.27 -21.01 -5.90
C LEU A 17 6.60 -20.24 -7.05
N GLU A 18 6.10 -20.94 -8.07
CA GLU A 18 5.39 -20.35 -9.21
C GLU A 18 4.16 -19.55 -8.75
N ARG A 19 3.28 -20.17 -7.95
CA ARG A 19 2.08 -19.50 -7.43
C ARG A 19 2.43 -18.45 -6.37
N LEU A 20 3.48 -18.65 -5.58
CA LEU A 20 3.93 -17.66 -4.60
C LEU A 20 4.39 -16.37 -5.29
N LEU A 21 5.20 -16.46 -6.34
CA LEU A 21 5.70 -15.30 -7.06
C LEU A 21 4.62 -14.65 -7.96
N LEU A 22 4.01 -15.44 -8.85
CA LEU A 22 3.13 -14.89 -9.90
C LEU A 22 1.81 -14.35 -9.36
N VAL A 23 1.24 -15.01 -8.35
CA VAL A 23 -0.03 -14.58 -7.74
C VAL A 23 0.24 -13.68 -6.55
N HIS A 24 0.85 -14.22 -5.49
CA HIS A 24 0.96 -13.49 -4.22
C HIS A 24 1.96 -12.32 -4.31
N GLY A 25 3.10 -12.53 -5.00
CA GLY A 25 4.09 -11.48 -5.25
C GLY A 25 3.52 -10.32 -6.05
N ARG A 26 2.84 -10.60 -7.17
CA ARG A 26 2.17 -9.57 -7.99
C ARG A 26 1.15 -8.78 -7.18
N TRP A 27 0.25 -9.46 -6.50
CA TRP A 27 -0.79 -8.79 -5.71
C TRP A 27 -0.19 -7.96 -4.58
N SER A 28 0.82 -8.47 -3.88
CA SER A 28 1.51 -7.72 -2.84
C SER A 28 2.14 -6.44 -3.39
N TYR A 29 2.82 -6.53 -4.53
CA TYR A 29 3.43 -5.39 -5.21
C TYR A 29 2.41 -4.32 -5.60
N ILE A 30 1.33 -4.69 -6.28
CA ILE A 30 0.30 -3.73 -6.75
C ILE A 30 -0.41 -3.07 -5.56
N ARG A 31 -0.73 -3.84 -4.52
CA ARG A 31 -1.36 -3.32 -3.30
C ARG A 31 -0.43 -2.34 -2.59
N MET A 32 0.86 -2.66 -2.46
CA MET A 32 1.86 -1.77 -1.87
C MET A 32 2.04 -0.48 -2.69
N ALA A 33 2.07 -0.56 -4.03
CA ALA A 33 2.19 0.60 -4.90
C ALA A 33 0.98 1.54 -4.79
N LYS A 34 -0.25 0.99 -4.80
CA LYS A 34 -1.48 1.75 -4.59
C LYS A 34 -1.51 2.39 -3.20
N PHE A 35 -1.09 1.64 -2.17
CA PHE A 35 -0.98 2.14 -0.80
C PHE A 35 -0.02 3.33 -0.72
N LEU A 36 1.21 3.21 -1.22
CA LEU A 36 2.21 4.28 -1.20
C LEU A 36 1.70 5.53 -1.90
N ARG A 37 1.11 5.40 -3.09
CA ARG A 37 0.54 6.53 -3.84
C ARG A 37 -0.55 7.24 -3.03
N TYR A 38 -1.46 6.48 -2.43
CA TYR A 38 -2.52 7.05 -1.60
C TYR A 38 -1.98 7.71 -0.33
N PHE A 39 -0.97 7.09 0.30
CA PHE A 39 -0.29 7.63 1.47
C PHE A 39 0.36 8.99 1.19
N PHE A 40 1.08 9.14 0.07
CA PHE A 40 1.65 10.44 -0.30
C PHE A 40 0.56 11.46 -0.60
N TYR A 41 -0.45 11.09 -1.40
CA TYR A 41 -1.54 11.98 -1.77
C TYR A 41 -2.26 12.57 -0.55
N LYS A 42 -2.66 11.72 0.42
CA LYS A 42 -3.41 12.17 1.59
C LYS A 42 -2.62 13.13 2.49
N ASN A 43 -1.33 12.86 2.66
CA ASN A 43 -0.47 13.62 3.57
C ASN A 43 -0.13 14.96 2.92
N PHE A 44 0.16 14.96 1.62
CA PHE A 44 0.42 16.18 0.89
C PHE A 44 -0.81 17.09 0.86
N ALA A 45 -1.99 16.54 0.57
CA ALA A 45 -3.24 17.31 0.61
C ALA A 45 -3.48 17.94 1.98
N PHE A 46 -3.32 17.18 3.07
CA PHE A 46 -3.49 17.67 4.43
C PHE A 46 -2.49 18.78 4.80
N THR A 47 -1.20 18.59 4.48
CA THR A 47 -0.16 19.59 4.74
C THR A 47 -0.36 20.85 3.90
N LEU A 48 -0.77 20.69 2.63
CA LEU A 48 -1.00 21.81 1.72
C LEU A 48 -2.13 22.72 2.23
N THR A 49 -3.19 22.17 2.82
CA THR A 49 -4.26 22.98 3.45
C THR A 49 -3.72 23.86 4.58
N ASN A 50 -2.86 23.33 5.45
CA ASN A 50 -2.24 24.11 6.53
C ASN A 50 -1.22 25.13 6.00
N PHE A 51 -0.50 24.79 4.92
CA PHE A 51 0.39 25.71 4.24
C PHE A 51 -0.37 26.91 3.66
N TRP A 52 -1.50 26.68 2.99
CA TRP A 52 -2.35 27.78 2.49
C TRP A 52 -2.92 28.64 3.62
N TYR A 53 -3.34 28.02 4.72
CA TYR A 53 -3.85 28.76 5.88
C TYR A 53 -2.79 29.64 6.54
N SER A 54 -1.53 29.21 6.52
CA SER A 54 -0.40 29.99 7.07
C SER A 54 -0.29 31.39 6.47
N PHE A 55 -0.68 31.59 5.19
CA PHE A 55 -0.70 32.91 4.58
C PHE A 55 -1.72 33.86 5.22
N PHE A 56 -2.86 33.34 5.69
CA PHE A 56 -3.90 34.14 6.33
C PHE A 56 -3.60 34.44 7.80
N CYS A 57 -2.82 33.59 8.48
CA CYS A 57 -2.47 33.73 9.89
C CYS A 57 -1.07 34.34 10.13
N GLY A 58 -0.42 34.86 9.10
CA GLY A 58 0.91 35.47 9.23
C GLY A 58 1.99 34.49 9.70
N TYR A 59 1.89 33.21 9.33
CA TYR A 59 2.81 32.13 9.71
C TYR A 59 2.90 31.84 11.22
N SER A 60 1.83 32.11 11.98
CA SER A 60 1.76 31.83 13.43
C SER A 60 1.72 30.34 13.82
N ALA A 61 1.86 29.42 12.86
CA ALA A 61 1.81 27.96 13.02
C ALA A 61 0.50 27.41 13.65
N GLN A 62 -0.59 28.16 13.53
CA GLN A 62 -1.90 27.72 14.01
C GLN A 62 -2.47 26.62 13.11
N THR A 63 -2.94 25.53 13.71
CA THR A 63 -3.55 24.41 12.97
C THR A 63 -4.99 24.73 12.58
N VAL A 64 -5.35 24.42 11.33
CA VAL A 64 -6.74 24.58 10.84
C VAL A 64 -7.68 23.57 11.49
N PHE A 65 -7.17 22.38 11.77
CA PHE A 65 -7.92 21.25 12.29
C PHE A 65 -7.55 20.97 13.74
N ASP A 66 -8.54 20.52 14.51
CA ASP A 66 -8.33 20.06 15.88
C ASP A 66 -7.57 18.71 15.90
N ALA A 67 -6.81 18.47 16.97
CA ALA A 67 -5.95 17.29 17.10
C ALA A 67 -6.74 15.97 17.00
N VAL A 68 -7.96 15.92 17.52
CA VAL A 68 -8.84 14.75 17.44
C VAL A 68 -9.24 14.48 15.98
N LEU A 69 -9.52 15.54 15.22
CA LEU A 69 -9.88 15.46 13.80
C LEU A 69 -8.70 14.94 12.95
N ILE A 70 -7.49 15.39 13.26
CA ILE A 70 -6.24 14.90 12.63
C ILE A 70 -6.02 13.41 12.94
N ALA A 71 -6.25 12.99 14.19
CA ALA A 71 -6.14 11.59 14.59
C ALA A 71 -7.20 10.72 13.88
N CYS A 72 -8.45 11.17 13.83
CA CYS A 72 -9.53 10.48 13.11
C CYS A 72 -9.25 10.38 11.60
N TYR A 73 -8.69 11.43 10.98
CA TYR A 73 -8.29 11.41 9.57
C TYR A 73 -7.24 10.33 9.28
N ASN A 74 -6.23 10.21 10.14
CA ASN A 74 -5.18 9.20 9.98
C ASN A 74 -5.67 7.77 10.27
N LEU A 75 -6.53 7.60 11.26
CA LEU A 75 -6.96 6.27 11.71
C LEU A 75 -8.13 5.73 10.88
N PHE A 76 -9.22 6.48 10.78
CA PHE A 76 -10.45 5.98 10.15
C PHE A 76 -10.46 6.23 8.65
N PHE A 77 -10.14 7.45 8.24
CA PHE A 77 -10.32 7.82 6.83
C PHE A 77 -9.20 7.34 5.93
N THR A 78 -8.05 6.96 6.50
CA THR A 78 -6.87 6.67 5.68
C THR A 78 -6.18 5.36 6.02
N ALA A 79 -6.32 4.80 7.22
CA ALA A 79 -5.85 3.43 7.49
C ALA A 79 -6.87 2.37 7.07
N LEU A 80 -8.17 2.57 7.29
CA LEU A 80 -9.20 1.60 6.89
C LEU A 80 -9.29 1.38 5.37
N PRO A 81 -9.34 2.40 4.51
CA PRO A 81 -9.39 2.18 3.06
C PRO A 81 -8.12 1.52 2.53
N VAL A 82 -6.98 1.82 3.15
CA VAL A 82 -5.70 1.18 2.86
C VAL A 82 -5.72 -0.29 3.25
N LEU A 83 -6.23 -0.63 4.43
CA LEU A 83 -6.36 -2.01 4.86
C LEU A 83 -7.34 -2.78 3.99
N ALA A 84 -8.46 -2.18 3.62
CA ALA A 84 -9.44 -2.75 2.71
C ALA A 84 -8.83 -3.00 1.32
N MET A 85 -8.16 -2.01 0.72
CA MET A 85 -7.44 -2.17 -0.54
C MET A 85 -6.29 -3.18 -0.42
N GLY A 86 -5.57 -3.17 0.70
CA GLY A 86 -4.45 -4.07 0.96
C GLY A 86 -4.86 -5.51 1.23
N SER A 87 -6.11 -5.78 1.56
CA SER A 87 -6.60 -7.14 1.84
C SER A 87 -7.47 -7.70 0.71
N LEU A 88 -8.32 -6.87 0.10
CA LEU A 88 -9.38 -7.30 -0.80
C LEU A 88 -9.10 -7.00 -2.27
N ASP A 89 -8.16 -6.10 -2.59
CA ASP A 89 -7.92 -5.67 -3.97
C ASP A 89 -7.13 -6.75 -4.73
N GLN A 90 -7.82 -7.38 -5.67
CA GLN A 90 -7.26 -8.34 -6.63
C GLN A 90 -7.35 -7.71 -8.02
N ASP A 91 -6.21 -7.48 -8.65
CA ASP A 91 -6.18 -6.89 -9.98
C ASP A 91 -6.62 -7.89 -11.06
N VAL A 92 -6.23 -9.15 -10.88
CA VAL A 92 -6.49 -10.28 -11.77
C VAL A 92 -6.63 -11.54 -10.91
N ASP A 93 -7.60 -12.40 -11.24
CA ASP A 93 -7.82 -13.70 -10.62
C ASP A 93 -6.58 -14.62 -10.73
N ASP A 94 -6.40 -15.49 -9.73
CA ASP A 94 -5.31 -16.49 -9.66
C ASP A 94 -5.10 -17.25 -10.96
N HIS A 95 -6.20 -17.70 -11.55
CA HIS A 95 -6.19 -18.54 -12.75
C HIS A 95 -5.57 -17.80 -13.94
N TYR A 96 -5.91 -16.52 -14.11
CA TYR A 96 -5.39 -15.71 -15.21
C TYR A 96 -3.94 -15.27 -14.95
N SER A 97 -3.57 -15.04 -13.69
CA SER A 97 -2.19 -14.72 -13.32
C SER A 97 -1.22 -15.87 -13.64
N LEU A 98 -1.64 -17.12 -13.36
CA LEU A 98 -0.86 -18.32 -13.71
C LEU A 98 -0.87 -18.60 -15.23
N ARG A 99 -2.00 -18.39 -15.91
CA ARG A 99 -2.12 -18.65 -17.36
C ARG A 99 -1.30 -17.67 -18.22
N TYR A 100 -1.10 -16.45 -17.73
CA TYR A 100 -0.38 -15.39 -18.46
C TYR A 100 0.77 -14.80 -17.63
N PRO A 101 1.89 -15.53 -17.48
CA PRO A 101 3.02 -15.10 -16.64
C PRO A 101 3.68 -13.79 -17.13
N LYS A 102 3.47 -13.41 -18.40
CA LYS A 102 3.92 -12.13 -18.96
C LYS A 102 3.36 -10.91 -18.21
N LEU A 103 2.23 -11.06 -17.52
CA LEU A 103 1.65 -9.99 -16.70
C LEU A 103 2.62 -9.54 -15.59
N TYR A 104 3.45 -10.45 -15.06
CA TYR A 104 4.39 -10.16 -13.97
C TYR A 104 5.51 -9.16 -14.37
N ILE A 105 5.83 -9.05 -15.66
CA ILE A 105 6.91 -8.20 -16.19
C ILE A 105 6.64 -6.71 -15.89
N PHE A 106 5.38 -6.30 -15.79
CA PHE A 106 5.03 -4.91 -15.49
C PHE A 106 5.47 -4.44 -14.08
N GLY A 107 5.68 -5.35 -13.14
CA GLY A 107 6.22 -5.00 -11.81
C GLY A 107 7.75 -4.91 -11.74
N HIS A 108 8.46 -5.28 -12.83
CA HIS A 108 9.93 -5.31 -12.90
C HIS A 108 10.53 -4.12 -13.66
N LYS A 109 9.69 -3.25 -14.23
CA LYS A 109 10.12 -2.01 -14.88
C LYS A 109 9.92 -0.84 -13.94
#